data_AF-A0A3S8VS89-F1
#
_entry.id   AF-A0A3S8VS89-F1
#
_cell.length_a   1.000
_cell.length_b   1.000
_cell.length_c   1.000
_cell.angle_alpha   90.00
_cell.angle_beta   90.00
_cell.angle_gamma   90.00
#
_symmetry.space_group_name_H-M   'P 1'
#
loop_
_entity.id
_entity.type
_entity.pdbx_description
1 polymer ?
#
loop_
_entity_poly.entity_id
_entity_poly.type
_entity_poly.pdbx_seq_one_letter_code
_entity_poly.pdbx_strand_id
1 'polypeptide(L)'
;MACDLWLVPLVDVLCHSPDNPFAEEIAAYDAALAQAGLPPVPVQSYMPGLSGDVAPVAGFDYDALHFLRRAYLLQLCGLEVTPVGELGGDYEQLLEMFESTAQQSHLVWHYDHAGAYVPVDFPHPLVTEELLAGGGPLGSAQGLVRELMAVAPAIGIDPDNPPPAPAPPPGPTELSEPAATAPADGGEFAQERHVWLGLHAAATRSLAQGSMIVFS
;
A
#
# COMPACT_ATOMS: atom_id res chain seq x y z
N MET A 1 -8.01 -10.96 9.39
CA MET A 1 -9.01 -10.00 8.84
C MET A 1 -8.52 -9.67 7.44
N ALA A 2 -9.40 -9.57 6.43
CA ALA A 2 -8.94 -9.24 5.09
C ALA A 2 -8.51 -7.77 5.01
N CYS A 3 -7.50 -7.52 4.19
CA CYS A 3 -7.04 -6.20 3.78
C CYS A 3 -7.18 -6.14 2.26
N ASP A 4 -8.10 -5.33 1.77
CA ASP A 4 -8.32 -5.15 0.34
C ASP A 4 -7.64 -3.88 -0.17
N LEU A 5 -6.99 -4.01 -1.33
CA LEU A 5 -6.38 -2.91 -2.05
C LEU A 5 -7.27 -2.50 -3.22
N TRP A 6 -7.61 -1.23 -3.27
CA TRP A 6 -8.41 -0.65 -4.34
C TRP A 6 -7.64 0.40 -5.11
N LEU A 7 -7.89 0.50 -6.41
CA LEU A 7 -7.48 1.65 -7.19
C LEU A 7 -8.66 2.60 -7.34
N VAL A 8 -8.43 3.85 -6.98
CA VAL A 8 -9.36 4.95 -7.20
C VAL A 8 -8.81 5.84 -8.32
N PRO A 9 -9.42 5.80 -9.51
CA PRO A 9 -9.04 6.66 -10.63
C PRO A 9 -9.10 8.14 -10.25
N LEU A 10 -7.99 8.86 -10.40
CA LEU A 10 -7.93 10.31 -10.16
C LEU A 10 -8.37 11.06 -11.41
N VAL A 11 -9.64 10.91 -11.77
CA VAL A 11 -10.27 11.57 -12.93
C VAL A 11 -11.47 12.40 -12.51
N ASP A 12 -11.66 13.52 -13.19
CA ASP A 12 -12.67 14.56 -12.95
C ASP A 12 -14.08 14.03 -12.71
N VAL A 13 -14.50 13.05 -13.51
CA VAL A 13 -15.83 12.46 -13.46
C VAL A 13 -16.14 11.85 -12.09
N LEU A 14 -15.13 11.32 -11.40
CA LEU A 14 -15.23 10.94 -10.00
C LEU A 14 -14.95 12.13 -9.09
N CYS A 15 -13.84 12.84 -9.31
CA CYS A 15 -13.29 13.74 -8.30
C CYS A 15 -14.06 15.05 -8.09
N HIS A 16 -14.74 15.57 -9.14
CA HIS A 16 -15.56 16.79 -9.07
C HIS A 16 -17.06 16.50 -9.17
N SER A 17 -17.45 15.22 -9.13
CA SER A 17 -18.82 14.88 -8.81
C SER A 17 -19.15 15.44 -7.41
N PRO A 18 -20.28 16.14 -7.22
CA PRO A 18 -20.71 16.55 -5.87
C PRO A 18 -20.91 15.33 -4.95
N ASP A 19 -21.05 14.14 -5.52
CA ASP A 19 -21.17 12.86 -4.83
C ASP A 19 -19.84 12.09 -4.79
N ASN A 20 -18.69 12.73 -5.01
CA ASN A 20 -17.37 12.09 -4.89
C ASN A 20 -17.15 11.60 -3.45
N PRO A 21 -17.10 10.29 -3.19
CA PRO A 21 -16.93 9.77 -1.84
C PRO A 21 -15.54 10.07 -1.25
N PHE A 22 -14.58 10.52 -2.06
CA PHE A 22 -13.19 10.81 -1.65
C PHE A 22 -12.84 12.31 -1.61
N ALA A 23 -13.83 13.20 -1.73
CA ALA A 23 -13.56 14.63 -1.86
C ALA A 23 -12.88 15.22 -0.62
N GLU A 24 -13.32 14.81 0.58
CA GLU A 24 -12.76 15.28 1.85
C GLU A 24 -11.33 14.76 2.05
N GLU A 25 -11.08 13.49 1.74
CA GLU A 25 -9.76 12.86 1.81
C GLU A 25 -8.79 13.52 0.83
N ILE A 26 -9.20 13.75 -0.43
CA ILE A 26 -8.35 14.43 -1.42
C ILE A 26 -8.01 15.85 -0.96
N ALA A 27 -8.95 16.59 -0.37
CA ALA A 27 -8.68 17.92 0.16
C ALA A 27 -7.66 17.89 1.31
N ALA A 28 -7.75 16.90 2.21
CA ALA A 28 -6.78 16.70 3.28
C ALA A 28 -5.39 16.30 2.71
N TYR A 29 -5.35 15.47 1.67
CA TYR A 29 -4.10 15.10 1.00
C TYR A 29 -3.45 16.31 0.31
N ASP A 30 -4.23 17.12 -0.40
CA ASP A 30 -3.75 18.36 -1.01
C ASP A 30 -3.20 19.34 0.02
N ALA A 31 -3.87 19.48 1.17
CA ALA A 31 -3.38 20.31 2.26
C ALA A 31 -2.04 19.80 2.82
N ALA A 32 -1.89 18.50 3.03
CA ALA A 32 -0.65 17.89 3.50
C ALA A 32 0.49 18.04 2.48
N LEU A 33 0.21 17.79 1.19
CA LEU A 33 1.15 17.97 0.09
C LEU A 33 1.62 19.43 -0.02
N ALA A 34 0.68 20.39 0.05
CA ALA A 34 0.99 21.81 0.00
C ALA A 34 1.87 22.26 1.17
N GLN A 35 1.59 21.77 2.40
CA GLN A 35 2.43 22.05 3.57
C GLN A 35 3.86 21.51 3.39
N ALA A 36 4.02 20.39 2.69
CA ALA A 36 5.32 19.81 2.34
C ALA A 36 5.98 20.45 1.09
N GLY A 37 5.34 21.42 0.44
CA GLY A 37 5.85 22.07 -0.78
C GLY A 37 5.78 21.18 -2.03
N LEU A 38 4.87 20.21 -2.04
CA LEU A 38 4.65 19.24 -3.12
C LEU A 38 3.45 19.66 -4.00
N PRO A 39 3.37 19.15 -5.24
CA PRO A 39 2.17 19.35 -6.07
C PRO A 39 0.94 18.66 -5.45
N PRO A 40 -0.28 19.13 -5.76
CA PRO A 40 -1.51 18.48 -5.33
C PRO A 40 -1.66 17.08 -5.95
N VAL A 41 -2.62 16.32 -5.43
CA VAL A 41 -3.05 15.05 -6.01
C VAL A 41 -3.41 15.27 -7.49
N PRO A 42 -2.82 14.51 -8.43
CA PRO A 42 -2.92 14.82 -9.85
C PRO A 42 -4.24 14.33 -10.46
N VAL A 43 -5.34 14.98 -10.08
CA VAL A 43 -6.68 14.75 -10.63
C VAL A 43 -6.74 15.23 -12.07
N GLN A 44 -6.99 14.31 -13.00
CA GLN A 44 -7.01 14.59 -14.43
C GLN A 44 -8.42 14.97 -14.90
N SER A 45 -8.55 16.08 -15.65
CA SER A 45 -9.86 16.50 -16.16
C SER A 45 -10.53 15.47 -17.10
N TYR A 46 -9.71 14.72 -17.83
CA TYR A 46 -10.16 13.65 -18.71
C TYR A 46 -8.98 12.75 -19.06
N MET A 47 -9.15 11.44 -18.95
CA MET A 47 -8.18 10.46 -19.42
C MET A 47 -8.87 9.43 -20.33
N PRO A 48 -8.58 9.42 -21.65
CA PRO A 48 -9.17 8.46 -22.57
C PRO A 48 -8.91 7.01 -22.14
N GLY A 49 -9.97 6.20 -22.02
CA GLY A 49 -9.85 4.77 -21.71
C GLY A 49 -9.75 4.42 -20.23
N LEU A 50 -9.71 5.41 -19.34
CA LEU A 50 -9.86 5.20 -17.90
C LEU A 50 -11.31 5.47 -17.50
N SER A 51 -12.01 4.46 -16.96
CA SER A 51 -13.29 4.70 -16.31
C SER A 51 -13.07 5.34 -14.94
N GLY A 52 -14.10 6.02 -14.42
CA GLY A 52 -14.16 6.42 -13.03
C GLY A 52 -14.59 5.28 -12.12
N ASP A 53 -14.32 4.02 -12.46
CA ASP A 53 -14.72 2.90 -11.62
C ASP A 53 -13.62 2.58 -10.62
N VAL A 54 -13.99 2.55 -9.34
CA VAL A 54 -13.13 2.02 -8.28
C VAL A 54 -13.08 0.50 -8.41
N ALA A 55 -11.87 -0.07 -8.43
CA ALA A 55 -11.69 -1.50 -8.70
C ALA A 55 -10.72 -2.16 -7.72
N PRO A 56 -11.02 -3.38 -7.26
CA PRO A 56 -10.10 -4.13 -6.41
C PRO A 56 -8.88 -4.56 -7.24
N VAL A 57 -7.72 -4.63 -6.59
CA VAL A 57 -6.46 -5.06 -7.21
C VAL A 57 -5.90 -6.30 -6.56
N ALA A 58 -5.96 -6.38 -5.24
CA ALA A 58 -5.47 -7.51 -4.47
C ALA A 58 -6.16 -7.52 -3.11
N GLY A 59 -6.17 -8.68 -2.48
CA GLY A 59 -6.58 -8.86 -1.09
C GLY A 59 -5.66 -9.85 -0.41
N PHE A 60 -5.40 -9.65 0.88
CA PHE A 60 -4.54 -10.51 1.68
C PHE A 60 -4.89 -10.45 3.16
N ASP A 61 -4.35 -11.41 3.92
CA ASP A 61 -4.51 -11.41 5.38
C ASP A 61 -3.66 -10.30 6.01
N TYR A 62 -4.19 -9.71 7.08
CA TYR A 62 -3.54 -8.68 7.87
C TYR A 62 -2.16 -9.11 8.38
N ASP A 63 -2.07 -10.34 8.88
CA ASP A 63 -0.82 -10.90 9.38
C ASP A 63 0.21 -11.02 8.24
N ALA A 64 -0.23 -11.35 7.03
CA ALA A 64 0.66 -11.41 5.87
C ALA A 64 1.26 -10.04 5.53
N LEU A 65 0.48 -8.96 5.67
CA LEU A 65 0.98 -7.59 5.48
C LEU A 65 2.05 -7.24 6.51
N HIS A 66 1.83 -7.63 7.77
CA HIS A 66 2.81 -7.46 8.85
C HIS A 66 4.09 -8.22 8.57
N PHE A 67 4.01 -9.43 8.02
CA PHE A 67 5.20 -10.22 7.71
C PHE A 67 6.05 -9.58 6.62
N LEU A 68 5.43 -9.00 5.58
CA LEU A 68 6.16 -8.24 4.56
C LEU A 68 6.83 -7.00 5.15
N ARG A 69 6.10 -6.24 5.97
CA ARG A 69 6.63 -5.02 6.61
C ARG A 69 7.75 -5.34 7.59
N ARG A 70 7.64 -6.45 8.32
CA ARG A 70 8.69 -7.02 9.16
C ARG A 70 9.94 -7.33 8.36
N ALA A 71 9.81 -8.07 7.24
CA ALA A 71 10.94 -8.40 6.39
C ALA A 71 11.67 -7.15 5.90
N TYR A 72 10.91 -6.12 5.50
CA TYR A 72 11.50 -4.86 5.07
C TYR A 72 12.16 -4.07 6.21
N LEU A 73 11.54 -4.03 7.39
CA LEU A 73 12.10 -3.33 8.56
C LEU A 73 13.39 -4.01 9.06
N LEU A 74 13.44 -5.35 9.09
CA LEU A 74 14.66 -6.09 9.37
C LEU A 74 15.79 -5.71 8.39
N GLN A 75 15.48 -5.68 7.10
CA GLN A 75 16.43 -5.30 6.07
C GLN A 75 16.93 -3.86 6.24
N LEU A 76 16.03 -2.90 6.50
CA LEU A 76 16.39 -1.50 6.74
C LEU A 76 17.32 -1.33 7.94
N CYS A 77 17.12 -2.14 8.98
CA CYS A 77 17.93 -2.11 10.19
C CYS A 77 19.22 -2.95 10.09
N GLY A 78 19.49 -3.57 8.93
CA GLY A 78 20.66 -4.43 8.73
C GLY A 78 20.63 -5.73 9.54
N LEU A 79 19.44 -6.17 9.92
CA LEU A 79 19.20 -7.44 10.60
C LEU A 79 18.98 -8.56 9.57
N GLU A 80 19.18 -9.79 10.00
CA GLU A 80 18.91 -10.95 9.16
C GLU A 80 17.41 -11.05 8.87
N VAL A 81 17.04 -11.11 7.58
CA VAL A 81 15.65 -11.30 7.15
C VAL A 81 15.33 -12.79 7.23
N THR A 82 14.61 -13.18 8.28
CA THR A 82 14.18 -14.57 8.49
C THR A 82 12.68 -14.72 8.24
N PRO A 83 12.21 -15.87 7.74
CA PRO A 83 10.77 -16.17 7.68
C PRO A 83 10.13 -16.12 9.07
N VAL A 84 8.83 -15.81 9.13
CA VAL A 84 8.08 -15.88 10.38
C VAL A 84 7.82 -17.34 10.76
N GLY A 85 8.14 -17.71 12.00
CA GLY A 85 7.95 -19.05 12.55
C GLY A 85 6.62 -19.25 13.25
N GLU A 86 6.38 -20.46 13.80
CA GLU A 86 5.12 -20.84 14.47
C GLU A 86 4.78 -20.02 15.73
N LEU A 87 5.76 -19.31 16.31
CA LEU A 87 5.57 -18.47 17.50
C LEU A 87 5.00 -17.08 17.19
N GLY A 88 4.72 -16.78 15.91
CA GLY A 88 4.26 -15.47 15.45
C GLY A 88 5.43 -14.53 15.10
N GLY A 89 5.07 -13.35 14.59
CA GLY A 89 6.04 -12.29 14.25
C GLY A 89 6.45 -11.47 15.47
N ASP A 90 7.64 -10.85 15.40
CA ASP A 90 8.13 -9.83 16.33
C ASP A 90 7.95 -8.39 15.78
N TYR A 91 6.96 -8.21 14.90
CA TYR A 91 6.79 -7.00 14.11
C TYR A 91 6.52 -5.77 14.99
N GLU A 92 5.65 -5.89 15.99
CA GLU A 92 5.34 -4.80 16.91
C GLU A 92 6.56 -4.40 17.76
N GLN A 93 7.35 -5.37 18.24
CA GLN A 93 8.57 -5.04 18.98
C GLN A 93 9.62 -4.39 18.10
N LEU A 94 9.72 -4.80 16.82
CA LEU A 94 10.59 -4.13 15.84
C LEU A 94 10.13 -2.70 15.57
N LEU A 95 8.83 -2.45 15.45
CA LEU A 95 8.28 -1.10 15.31
C LEU A 95 8.62 -0.22 16.51
N GLU A 96 8.47 -0.72 17.74
CA GLU A 96 8.84 0.01 18.95
C GLU A 96 10.35 0.30 19.01
N MET A 97 11.18 -0.68 18.65
CA MET A 97 12.64 -0.55 18.70
C MET A 97 13.20 0.37 17.60
N PHE A 98 12.58 0.39 16.43
CA PHE A 98 13.06 1.11 15.24
C PHE A 98 12.08 2.16 14.73
N GLU A 99 11.28 2.75 15.63
CA GLU A 99 10.21 3.69 15.31
C GLU A 99 10.66 4.81 14.34
N SER A 100 11.80 5.44 14.62
CA SER A 100 12.36 6.51 13.77
C SER A 100 12.71 6.07 12.34
N THR A 101 13.05 4.80 12.16
CA THR A 101 13.32 4.20 10.84
C THR A 101 12.01 3.82 10.17
N ALA A 102 11.08 3.23 10.93
CA ALA A 102 9.75 2.90 10.46
C ALA A 102 9.04 4.15 9.91
N GLN A 103 9.03 5.27 10.65
CA GLN A 103 8.43 6.55 10.28
C GLN A 103 8.87 7.11 8.91
N GLN A 104 10.00 6.67 8.39
CA GLN A 104 10.54 7.12 7.10
C GLN A 104 10.10 6.25 5.92
N SER A 105 9.47 5.09 6.18
CA SER A 105 9.09 4.09 5.18
C SER A 105 7.63 4.20 4.78
N HIS A 106 7.38 4.27 3.48
CA HIS A 106 6.05 4.21 2.87
C HIS A 106 5.36 2.87 3.12
N LEU A 107 6.09 1.75 3.08
CA LEU A 107 5.56 0.42 3.31
C LEU A 107 5.22 0.16 4.79
N VAL A 108 6.07 0.62 5.72
CA VAL A 108 5.97 0.30 7.16
C VAL A 108 5.11 1.31 7.93
N TRP A 109 5.30 2.62 7.72
CA TRP A 109 4.58 3.67 8.46
C TRP A 109 3.30 4.07 7.76
N HIS A 110 2.37 3.14 7.69
CA HIS A 110 1.07 3.31 7.08
C HIS A 110 0.05 2.47 7.85
N TYR A 111 -1.21 2.93 7.95
CA TYR A 111 -2.26 2.13 8.54
C TYR A 111 -2.57 0.89 7.69
N ASP A 112 -3.21 -0.10 8.31
CA ASP A 112 -3.29 -1.44 7.72
C ASP A 112 -4.64 -1.64 7.02
N HIS A 113 -5.64 -0.86 7.43
CA HIS A 113 -7.04 -0.90 7.00
C HIS A 113 -7.58 0.49 6.60
N ALA A 114 -6.68 1.47 6.49
CA ALA A 114 -7.01 2.84 6.14
C ALA A 114 -5.78 3.51 5.52
N GLY A 115 -5.98 4.69 4.93
CA GLY A 115 -4.92 5.48 4.33
C GLY A 115 -4.81 5.28 2.83
N ALA A 116 -3.88 6.01 2.23
CA ALA A 116 -3.74 6.03 0.79
C ALA A 116 -2.28 6.17 0.35
N TYR A 117 -2.00 5.61 -0.84
CA TYR A 117 -0.84 5.99 -1.64
C TYR A 117 -1.29 6.83 -2.82
N VAL A 118 -0.71 8.03 -2.97
CA VAL A 118 -0.96 8.90 -4.13
C VAL A 118 0.18 8.79 -5.15
N PRO A 119 -0.08 9.02 -6.45
CA PRO A 119 0.95 8.98 -7.49
C PRO A 119 1.78 10.28 -7.51
N VAL A 120 2.15 10.79 -6.34
CA VAL A 120 3.06 11.93 -6.16
C VAL A 120 4.32 11.43 -5.47
N ASP A 121 5.48 11.80 -6.02
CA ASP A 121 6.76 11.35 -5.48
C ASP A 121 7.23 12.25 -4.33
N PHE A 122 7.42 11.66 -3.15
CA PHE A 122 7.99 12.33 -1.99
C PHE A 122 8.76 11.33 -1.11
N PRO A 123 9.80 11.80 -0.38
CA PRO A 123 10.79 10.91 0.22
C PRO A 123 10.27 10.09 1.40
N HIS A 124 9.40 10.66 2.25
CA HIS A 124 8.90 10.03 3.47
C HIS A 124 7.39 10.22 3.61
N PRO A 125 6.65 9.28 4.24
CA PRO A 125 5.23 9.44 4.50
C PRO A 125 4.89 10.80 5.11
N LEU A 126 3.81 11.42 4.63
CA LEU A 126 3.34 12.68 5.22
C LEU A 126 2.43 12.38 6.40
N VAL A 127 2.68 13.07 7.51
CA VAL A 127 1.93 12.90 8.74
C VAL A 127 1.48 14.29 9.21
N THR A 128 0.17 14.45 9.39
CA THR A 128 -0.45 15.64 10.00
C THR A 128 -1.53 15.18 10.97
N GLU A 129 -1.96 16.05 11.89
CA GLU A 129 -3.06 15.73 12.81
C GLU A 129 -4.36 15.37 12.06
N GLU A 130 -4.64 16.06 10.94
CA GLU A 130 -5.79 15.80 10.08
C GLU A 130 -5.70 14.41 9.41
N LEU A 131 -4.53 14.05 8.90
CA LEU A 131 -4.30 12.72 8.33
C LEU A 131 -4.45 11.63 9.40
N LEU A 132 -3.87 11.82 10.59
CA LEU A 132 -3.93 10.85 11.69
C LEU A 132 -5.34 10.67 12.25
N ALA A 133 -6.18 11.72 12.23
CA ALA A 133 -7.58 11.65 12.64
C ALA A 133 -8.47 10.91 11.63
N GLY A 134 -8.03 10.81 10.38
CA GLY A 134 -8.70 10.07 9.31
C GLY A 134 -7.96 8.79 8.94
N GLY A 135 -7.35 8.77 7.76
CA GLY A 135 -6.76 7.56 7.14
C GLY A 135 -5.36 7.17 7.60
N GLY A 136 -4.69 7.99 8.42
CA GLY A 136 -3.29 7.78 8.80
C GLY A 136 -2.30 8.42 7.82
N PRO A 137 -1.00 8.08 7.94
CA PRO A 137 0.05 8.65 7.10
C PRO A 137 -0.24 8.52 5.59
N LEU A 138 0.01 9.59 4.83
CA LEU A 138 -0.14 9.59 3.38
C LEU A 138 1.14 9.06 2.73
N GLY A 139 1.03 7.99 1.96
CA GLY A 139 2.13 7.35 1.26
C GLY A 139 2.31 7.82 -0.18
N SER A 140 3.53 7.67 -0.70
CA SER A 140 3.85 7.86 -2.12
C SER A 140 3.82 6.51 -2.83
N ALA A 141 3.10 6.38 -3.94
CA ALA A 141 3.13 5.15 -4.75
C ALA A 141 4.53 4.89 -5.32
N GLN A 142 5.26 5.95 -5.69
CA GLN A 142 6.66 5.88 -6.12
C GLN A 142 7.58 5.43 -4.98
N GLY A 143 7.37 5.97 -3.78
CA GLY A 143 8.03 5.54 -2.54
C GLY A 143 7.81 4.06 -2.29
N LEU A 144 6.55 3.63 -2.26
CA LEU A 144 6.15 2.24 -2.07
C LEU A 144 6.83 1.30 -3.09
N VAL A 145 6.85 1.64 -4.39
CA VAL A 145 7.54 0.82 -5.39
C VAL A 145 9.03 0.69 -5.06
N ARG A 146 9.73 1.78 -4.72
CA ARG A 146 11.16 1.70 -4.38
C ARG A 146 11.41 0.76 -3.20
N GLU A 147 10.56 0.79 -2.19
CA GLU A 147 10.67 -0.05 -0.99
C GLU A 147 10.35 -1.52 -1.29
N LEU A 148 9.33 -1.77 -2.12
CA LEU A 148 9.00 -3.11 -2.60
C LEU A 148 10.16 -3.68 -3.43
N MET A 149 10.73 -2.91 -4.36
CA MET A 149 11.89 -3.34 -5.15
C MET A 149 13.09 -3.66 -4.25
N ALA A 150 13.29 -2.89 -3.17
CA ALA A 150 14.38 -3.13 -2.23
C ALA A 150 14.21 -4.44 -1.44
N VAL A 151 12.99 -4.77 -0.98
CA VAL A 151 12.75 -5.99 -0.19
C VAL A 151 12.62 -7.25 -1.03
N ALA A 152 12.26 -7.14 -2.31
CA ALA A 152 11.95 -8.29 -3.17
C ALA A 152 13.03 -9.41 -3.15
N PRO A 153 14.33 -9.10 -3.30
CA PRO A 153 15.37 -10.13 -3.28
C PRO A 153 15.48 -10.85 -1.93
N ALA A 154 15.23 -10.16 -0.82
CA ALA A 154 15.33 -10.74 0.52
C ALA A 154 14.23 -11.78 0.79
N ILE A 155 13.08 -11.65 0.10
CA ILE A 155 11.97 -12.62 0.16
C ILE A 155 11.93 -13.55 -1.05
N GLY A 156 12.99 -13.58 -1.87
CA GLY A 156 13.12 -14.50 -3.01
C GLY A 156 12.31 -14.13 -4.25
N ILE A 157 11.99 -12.86 -4.45
CA ILE A 157 11.39 -12.33 -5.69
C ILE A 157 12.48 -11.65 -6.53
N ASP A 158 12.49 -11.96 -7.83
CA ASP A 158 13.18 -11.15 -8.83
C ASP A 158 12.29 -9.94 -9.20
N PRO A 159 12.64 -8.71 -8.79
CA PRO A 159 11.80 -7.54 -9.02
C PRO A 159 11.70 -7.13 -10.49
N ASP A 160 12.67 -7.50 -11.33
CA ASP A 160 12.67 -7.17 -12.77
C ASP A 160 11.83 -8.16 -13.59
N ASN A 161 11.52 -9.32 -13.01
CA ASN A 161 10.68 -10.35 -13.60
C ASN A 161 9.84 -11.05 -12.52
N PRO A 162 8.90 -10.33 -11.87
CA PRO A 162 8.15 -10.89 -10.78
C PRO A 162 7.15 -11.94 -11.30
N PRO A 163 6.77 -12.91 -10.46
CA PRO A 163 5.65 -13.79 -10.74
C PRO A 163 4.37 -13.01 -11.06
N PRO A 164 3.37 -13.64 -11.71
CA PRO A 164 2.06 -13.04 -11.90
C PRO A 164 1.44 -12.61 -10.57
N ALA A 165 0.81 -11.45 -10.55
CA ALA A 165 0.08 -10.98 -9.39
C ALA A 165 -1.12 -11.89 -9.07
N PRO A 166 -1.53 -11.99 -7.78
CA PRO A 166 -2.76 -12.66 -7.40
C PRO A 166 -3.96 -12.11 -8.16
N ALA A 167 -4.97 -12.96 -8.38
CA ALA A 167 -6.24 -12.49 -8.93
C ALA A 167 -6.88 -11.49 -7.95
N PRO A 168 -7.41 -10.35 -8.44
CA PRO A 168 -8.13 -9.42 -7.59
C PRO A 168 -9.37 -10.11 -7.01
N PRO A 169 -9.81 -9.74 -5.80
CA PRO A 169 -11.08 -10.23 -5.27
C PRO A 169 -12.24 -9.81 -6.20
N PRO A 170 -13.30 -10.63 -6.31
CA PRO A 170 -14.40 -10.39 -7.26
C PRO A 170 -15.28 -9.19 -6.88
N GLY A 171 -15.13 -8.67 -5.66
CA GLY A 171 -15.82 -7.52 -5.10
C GLY A 171 -15.23 -7.19 -3.72
N PRO A 172 -15.81 -6.24 -2.97
CA PRO A 172 -15.39 -5.97 -1.60
C PRO A 172 -15.52 -7.21 -0.72
N THR A 173 -14.46 -7.55 0.00
CA THR A 173 -14.48 -8.65 0.97
C THR A 173 -15.28 -8.19 2.19
N GLU A 174 -16.29 -8.95 2.59
CA GLU A 174 -17.02 -8.62 3.82
C GLU A 174 -16.15 -8.87 5.07
N LEU A 175 -16.41 -8.17 6.17
CA LEU A 175 -15.70 -8.34 7.46
C LEU A 175 -15.61 -9.80 7.95
N SER A 176 -16.57 -10.64 7.55
CA SER A 176 -16.63 -12.06 7.94
C SER A 176 -16.01 -13.01 6.91
N GLU A 177 -15.66 -12.52 5.73
CA GLU A 177 -15.08 -13.31 4.66
C GLU A 177 -13.57 -13.51 4.90
N PRO A 178 -13.05 -14.74 4.71
CA PRO A 178 -11.64 -14.99 4.84
C PRO A 178 -10.86 -14.33 3.70
N ALA A 179 -9.72 -13.74 4.03
CA ALA A 179 -8.83 -13.17 3.04
C ALA A 179 -8.36 -14.22 2.02
N ALA A 180 -8.05 -13.77 0.80
CA ALA A 180 -7.37 -14.62 -0.17
C ALA A 180 -6.01 -15.04 0.41
N THR A 181 -5.84 -16.33 0.68
CA THR A 181 -4.59 -16.87 1.22
C THR A 181 -3.57 -17.03 0.10
N ALA A 182 -2.30 -16.89 0.46
CA ALA A 182 -1.20 -17.25 -0.44
C ALA A 182 -1.42 -18.68 -0.98
N PRO A 183 -1.03 -18.95 -2.25
CA PRO A 183 -0.99 -20.30 -2.79
C PRO A 183 -0.30 -21.27 -1.83
N ALA A 184 -0.82 -22.49 -1.70
CA ALA A 184 -0.39 -23.49 -0.70
C ALA A 184 1.02 -24.05 -0.94
N ASP A 185 1.77 -23.49 -1.89
CA ASP A 185 3.20 -23.66 -2.11
C ASP A 185 3.93 -23.11 -0.87
N GLY A 186 3.93 -23.91 0.20
CA GLY A 186 4.48 -23.65 1.54
C GLY A 186 6.00 -23.51 1.58
N GLY A 187 6.56 -22.76 0.65
CA GLY A 187 7.94 -22.28 0.70
C GLY A 187 8.07 -21.10 1.65
N GLU A 188 9.31 -20.82 2.03
CA GLU A 188 9.66 -19.66 2.85
C GLU A 188 9.12 -18.37 2.22
N PHE A 189 8.68 -17.44 3.07
CA PHE A 189 8.12 -16.14 2.66
C PHE A 189 6.88 -16.18 1.76
N ALA A 190 6.11 -17.28 1.72
CA ALA A 190 4.96 -17.38 0.79
C ALA A 190 3.92 -16.27 1.00
N GLN A 191 3.66 -15.88 2.25
CA GLN A 191 2.70 -14.84 2.61
C GLN A 191 3.21 -13.45 2.24
N GLU A 192 4.47 -13.16 2.53
CA GLU A 192 5.15 -11.91 2.20
C GLU A 192 5.20 -11.71 0.70
N ARG A 193 5.51 -12.77 -0.06
CA ARG A 193 5.52 -12.75 -1.53
C ARG A 193 4.13 -12.49 -2.10
N HIS A 194 3.08 -13.09 -1.54
CA HIS A 194 1.70 -12.84 -1.97
C HIS A 194 1.30 -11.37 -1.79
N VAL A 195 1.59 -10.78 -0.63
CA VAL A 195 1.34 -9.36 -0.35
C VAL A 195 2.17 -8.46 -1.26
N TRP A 196 3.46 -8.78 -1.41
CA TRP A 196 4.37 -8.03 -2.26
C TRP A 196 3.83 -7.92 -3.68
N LEU A 197 3.37 -9.04 -4.25
CA LEU A 197 2.82 -9.08 -5.61
C LEU A 197 1.55 -8.23 -5.73
N GLY A 198 0.68 -8.26 -4.72
CA GLY A 198 -0.52 -7.42 -4.68
C GLY A 198 -0.22 -5.93 -4.61
N LEU A 199 0.64 -5.51 -3.68
CA LEU A 199 1.07 -4.12 -3.53
C LEU A 199 1.84 -3.62 -4.76
N HIS A 200 2.73 -4.44 -5.31
CA HIS A 200 3.50 -4.09 -6.52
C HIS A 200 2.58 -3.91 -7.72
N ALA A 201 1.58 -4.78 -7.90
CA ALA A 201 0.58 -4.63 -8.95
C ALA A 201 -0.27 -3.36 -8.77
N ALA A 202 -0.70 -3.06 -7.53
CA ALA A 202 -1.45 -1.84 -7.22
C ALA A 202 -0.63 -0.59 -7.50
N ALA A 203 0.62 -0.53 -7.02
CA ALA A 203 1.48 0.63 -7.18
C ALA A 203 1.89 0.85 -8.65
N THR A 204 2.24 -0.20 -9.38
CA THR A 204 2.57 -0.10 -10.80
C THR A 204 1.37 0.39 -11.62
N ARG A 205 0.16 -0.13 -11.36
CA ARG A 205 -1.06 0.32 -12.03
C ARG A 205 -1.42 1.76 -11.66
N SER A 206 -1.34 2.11 -10.37
CA SER A 206 -1.54 3.48 -9.86
C SER A 206 -0.68 4.49 -10.62
N LEU A 207 0.60 4.21 -10.79
CA LEU A 207 1.53 5.08 -11.51
C LEU A 207 1.28 5.10 -13.02
N ALA A 208 0.93 3.96 -13.61
CA ALA A 208 0.67 3.88 -15.05
C ALA A 208 -0.61 4.62 -15.48
N GLN A 209 -1.64 4.61 -14.62
CA GLN A 209 -2.99 5.05 -14.99
C GLN A 209 -3.44 6.31 -14.23
N GLY A 210 -2.64 6.84 -13.29
CA GLY A 210 -3.00 8.01 -12.49
C GLY A 210 -4.14 7.71 -11.53
N SER A 211 -3.92 6.77 -10.61
CA SER A 211 -4.89 6.42 -9.55
C SER A 211 -4.23 6.50 -8.20
N MET A 212 -5.00 6.77 -7.15
CA MET A 212 -4.53 6.49 -5.79
C MET A 212 -4.87 5.05 -5.39
N ILE A 213 -4.11 4.51 -4.44
CA ILE A 213 -4.35 3.20 -3.83
C ILE A 213 -4.99 3.45 -2.47
N VAL A 214 -6.07 2.78 -2.14
CA VAL A 214 -6.71 2.87 -0.82
C VAL A 214 -6.89 1.48 -0.20
N PHE A 215 -6.86 1.44 1.13
CA PHE A 215 -7.06 0.24 1.94
C PHE A 215 -8.48 0.21 2.47
N SER A 216 -9.10 -0.98 2.51
CA SER A 216 -10.38 -1.23 3.15
C SER A 216 -10.42 -2.57 3.87
#